data_AF-A0A7K2XGW5-F1
#
_entry.id   AF-A0A7K2XGW5-F1
#
_cell.length_a   1.000
_cell.length_b   1.000
_cell.length_c   1.000
_cell.angle_alpha   90.00
_cell.angle_beta   90.00
_cell.angle_gamma   90.00
#
_symmetry.space_group_name_H-M   'P 1'
#
loop_
_entity.id
_entity.type
_entity.pdbx_description
1 polymer ?
#
loop_
_entity_poly.entity_id
_entity_poly.type
_entity_poly.pdbx_seq_one_letter_code
_entity_poly.pdbx_strand_id
1 'polypeptide(L)'
;MGAELLGPELAGADDVVLSWEGEDVLAVRLPQLSESLDHILAALERRHGTPLAQLDRKSKQEIVRLLEGRGAFSVRHGVETVAGALGVSRFTVYNYLNRETALNREKTVEAD
;
A
#
# COMPACT_ATOMS: atom_id res chain seq x y z
N MET A 1 -2.52 -6.61 -7.21
CA MET A 1 -2.65 -8.08 -7.14
C MET A 1 -1.40 -8.65 -7.78
N GLY A 2 -0.58 -9.38 -7.02
CA GLY A 2 0.77 -9.82 -7.43
C GLY A 2 1.19 -11.08 -6.68
N ALA A 3 0.24 -11.97 -6.44
CA ALA A 3 0.55 -13.29 -5.90
C ALA A 3 1.00 -14.20 -7.05
N GLU A 4 2.00 -15.04 -6.78
CA GLU A 4 2.51 -16.03 -7.73
C GLU A 4 1.95 -17.41 -7.36
N LEU A 5 1.57 -18.18 -8.38
CA LEU A 5 1.12 -19.57 -8.21
C LEU A 5 2.31 -20.51 -8.40
N LEU A 6 2.48 -21.42 -7.45
CA LEU A 6 3.58 -22.38 -7.39
C LEU A 6 3.01 -23.80 -7.25
N GLY A 7 3.78 -24.79 -7.71
CA GLY A 7 3.54 -26.18 -7.31
C GLY A 7 3.71 -26.34 -5.80
N PRO A 8 2.92 -27.19 -5.13
CA PRO A 8 3.00 -27.39 -3.68
C PRO A 8 4.40 -27.82 -3.21
N GLU A 9 5.15 -28.53 -4.06
CA GLU A 9 6.53 -28.96 -3.82
C GLU A 9 7.56 -27.81 -3.77
N LEU A 10 7.19 -26.63 -4.26
CA LEU A 10 8.03 -25.42 -4.26
C LEU A 10 7.66 -24.43 -3.15
N ALA A 11 6.72 -24.79 -2.27
CA ALA A 11 6.25 -23.93 -1.19
C ALA A 11 7.38 -23.61 -0.19
N GLY A 12 7.62 -22.32 0.02
CA GLY A 12 8.43 -21.78 1.11
C GLY A 12 7.63 -21.54 2.38
N ALA A 13 8.32 -21.14 3.46
CA ALA A 13 7.70 -20.95 4.78
C ALA A 13 6.61 -19.86 4.84
N ASP A 14 6.68 -18.89 3.93
CA ASP A 14 5.74 -17.76 3.87
C ASP A 14 4.64 -17.96 2.80
N ASP A 15 4.63 -19.11 2.11
CA ASP A 15 3.65 -19.42 1.07
C ASP A 15 2.41 -20.08 1.67
N VAL A 16 1.24 -19.78 1.10
CA VAL A 16 -0.03 -20.38 1.52
C VAL A 16 -0.30 -21.60 0.64
N VAL A 17 -0.23 -22.80 1.22
CA VAL A 17 -0.62 -24.04 0.54
C VAL A 17 -2.14 -24.20 0.57
N LEU A 18 -2.74 -24.42 -0.58
CA LEU A 18 -4.16 -24.72 -0.72
C LEU A 18 -4.35 -26.22 -0.96
N SER A 19 -5.11 -26.85 -0.07
CA SER A 19 -5.44 -28.28 -0.16
C SER A 19 -6.90 -28.49 -0.54
N TRP A 20 -7.17 -29.48 -1.39
CA TRP A 20 -8.51 -29.93 -1.76
C TRP A 20 -8.64 -31.41 -1.43
N GLU A 21 -9.69 -31.79 -0.70
CA GLU A 21 -9.90 -33.19 -0.26
C GLU A 21 -8.71 -33.81 0.50
N GLY A 22 -7.90 -32.97 1.15
CA GLY A 22 -6.71 -33.39 1.90
C GLY A 22 -5.46 -33.59 1.04
N GLU A 23 -5.53 -33.30 -0.26
CA GLU A 23 -4.38 -33.28 -1.16
C GLU A 23 -3.93 -31.84 -1.41
N ASP A 24 -2.63 -31.58 -1.32
CA ASP A 24 -2.05 -30.27 -1.62
C ASP A 24 -2.03 -30.05 -3.13
N VAL A 25 -2.76 -29.04 -3.62
CA VAL A 25 -2.96 -28.82 -5.06
C VAL A 25 -2.07 -27.71 -5.58
N LEU A 26 -1.89 -26.63 -4.80
CA LEU A 26 -1.09 -25.47 -5.21
C LEU A 26 -0.61 -24.66 -4.00
N ALA A 27 0.46 -23.91 -4.19
CA ALA A 27 0.92 -22.91 -3.25
C ALA A 27 0.76 -21.49 -3.83
N VAL A 28 0.40 -20.54 -2.98
CA VAL A 28 0.29 -19.12 -3.32
C VAL A 28 1.37 -18.35 -2.59
N ARG A 29 2.33 -17.80 -3.34
CA ARG A 29 3.31 -16.87 -2.80
C ARG A 29 2.71 -15.48 -2.76
N LEU A 30 2.54 -14.96 -1.55
CA LEU A 30 2.07 -13.60 -1.35
C LEU A 30 3.25 -12.62 -1.53
N PRO A 31 3.05 -11.50 -2.23
CA PRO A 31 4.10 -10.50 -2.35
C PRO A 31 4.41 -9.94 -0.97
N GLN A 32 5.70 -9.76 -0.68
CA GLN A 32 6.13 -9.09 0.54
C GLN A 32 5.49 -7.71 0.60
N LEU A 33 5.11 -7.28 1.80
CA LEU A 33 4.34 -6.06 1.98
C LEU A 33 5.05 -4.81 1.39
N SER A 34 6.38 -4.79 1.36
CA SER A 34 7.19 -3.76 0.67
C SER A 34 7.07 -3.82 -0.85
N GLU A 35 7.18 -5.00 -1.45
CA GLU A 35 6.99 -5.18 -2.90
C GLU A 35 5.54 -4.85 -3.32
N SER A 36 4.60 -5.13 -2.43
CA SER A 36 3.19 -4.77 -2.63
C SER A 36 2.99 -3.25 -2.67
N LEU A 37 3.76 -2.47 -1.90
CA LEU A 37 3.68 -1.00 -1.90
C LEU A 37 4.19 -0.42 -3.21
N ASP A 38 5.35 -0.87 -3.69
CA ASP A 38 5.90 -0.43 -4.97
C ASP A 38 4.94 -0.76 -6.13
N HIS A 39 4.31 -1.93 -6.10
CA HIS A 39 3.28 -2.30 -7.06
C HIS A 39 2.04 -1.40 -7.00
N ILE A 40 1.61 -0.99 -5.80
CA ILE A 40 0.49 -0.05 -5.64
C ILE A 40 0.86 1.33 -6.20
N LEU A 41 2.08 1.82 -5.92
CA LEU A 41 2.56 3.11 -6.43
C LEU A 41 2.65 3.10 -7.96
N ALA A 42 3.21 2.06 -8.55
CA ALA A 42 3.26 1.90 -10.01
C ALA A 42 1.86 1.82 -10.66
N ALA A 43 0.90 1.18 -9.98
CA ALA A 43 -0.48 1.16 -10.44
C ALA A 43 -1.14 2.55 -10.39
N LEU A 44 -0.84 3.35 -9.36
CA LEU A 44 -1.30 4.73 -9.26
C LEU A 44 -0.70 5.60 -10.38
N GLU A 45 0.59 5.47 -10.69
CA GLU A 45 1.21 6.21 -11.81
C GLU A 45 0.52 5.91 -13.13
N ARG A 46 0.28 4.63 -13.44
CA ARG A 46 -0.45 4.23 -14.65
C ARG A 46 -1.86 4.80 -14.70
N ARG A 47 -2.55 4.87 -13.56
CA ARG A 47 -3.91 5.43 -13.48
C ARG A 47 -3.93 6.94 -13.69
N HIS A 48 -2.94 7.66 -13.17
CA HIS A 48 -2.85 9.12 -13.30
C HIS A 48 -2.22 9.57 -14.63
N GLY A 49 -1.52 8.68 -15.34
CA GLY A 49 -0.91 8.98 -16.64
C GLY A 49 0.31 9.90 -16.57
N THR A 50 0.81 10.17 -15.37
CA THR A 50 1.96 11.05 -15.11
C THR A 50 2.72 10.54 -13.88
N PRO A 51 4.03 10.81 -13.74
CA PRO A 51 4.77 10.46 -12.53
C PRO A 51 4.11 11.07 -11.29
N LEU A 52 4.03 10.31 -10.17
CA LEU A 52 3.35 10.83 -8.97
C LEU A 52 4.00 12.10 -8.43
N ALA A 53 5.31 12.26 -8.64
CA ALA A 53 6.05 13.46 -8.28
C ALA A 53 5.54 14.74 -8.93
N GLN A 54 4.88 14.65 -10.10
CA GLN A 54 4.35 15.78 -10.85
C GLN A 54 2.88 16.10 -10.51
N LEU A 55 2.24 15.30 -9.66
CA LEU A 55 0.87 15.54 -9.25
C LEU A 55 0.74 16.82 -8.44
N ASP A 56 -0.45 17.42 -8.52
CA ASP A 56 -0.79 18.56 -7.68
C ASP A 56 -0.86 18.14 -6.20
N ARG A 57 -0.79 19.15 -5.32
CA ARG A 57 -0.78 18.92 -3.88
C ARG A 57 -2.01 18.13 -3.41
N LYS A 58 -3.18 18.39 -4.00
CA LYS A 58 -4.43 17.72 -3.62
C LYS A 58 -4.39 16.23 -3.94
N SER A 59 -3.97 15.86 -5.15
CA SER A 59 -3.84 14.45 -5.55
C SER A 59 -2.79 13.72 -4.71
N LYS A 60 -1.66 14.38 -4.39
CA LYS A 60 -0.65 13.79 -3.48
C LYS A 60 -1.22 13.52 -2.08
N GLN A 61 -2.05 14.43 -1.57
CA GLN A 61 -2.75 14.22 -0.30
C GLN A 61 -3.71 13.03 -0.39
N GLU A 62 -4.56 12.96 -1.42
CA GLU A 62 -5.49 11.85 -1.64
C GLU A 62 -4.78 10.48 -1.74
N ILE A 63 -3.62 10.42 -2.41
CA ILE A 63 -2.81 9.21 -2.49
C ILE A 63 -2.30 8.80 -1.11
N VAL A 64 -1.77 9.72 -0.30
CA VAL A 64 -1.29 9.39 1.05
C VAL A 64 -2.41 8.77 1.90
N ARG A 65 -3.63 9.31 1.81
CA ARG A 65 -4.81 8.79 2.54
C ARG A 65 -5.18 7.38 2.09
N LEU A 66 -5.20 7.17 0.78
CA LEU A 66 -5.48 5.87 0.18
C LEU A 66 -4.44 4.81 0.63
N LEU A 67 -3.18 5.22 0.72
CA LEU A 67 -2.08 4.36 1.16
C LEU A 67 -2.15 4.08 2.66
N GLU A 68 -2.54 5.06 3.48
CA GLU A 68 -2.79 4.87 4.91
C GLU A 68 -3.89 3.83 5.16
N GLY A 69 -5.03 3.95 4.49
CA GLY A 69 -6.13 2.98 4.58
C GLY A 69 -5.77 1.57 4.08
N ARG A 70 -4.64 1.41 3.36
CA ARG A 70 -4.09 0.12 2.94
C ARG A 70 -2.92 -0.37 3.80
N GLY A 71 -2.60 0.33 4.90
CA GLY A 71 -1.53 -0.06 5.81
C GLY A 71 -0.12 0.20 5.26
N ALA A 72 0.04 1.03 4.22
CA ALA A 72 1.33 1.30 3.58
C ALA A 72 2.40 1.87 4.55
N PHE A 73 1.97 2.53 5.62
CA PHE A 73 2.87 3.13 6.60
C PHE A 73 3.24 2.20 7.77
N SER A 74 2.65 1.00 7.84
CA SER A 74 3.07 -0.07 8.76
C SER A 74 4.24 -0.88 8.20
N VAL A 75 4.54 -0.73 6.92
CA VAL A 75 5.66 -1.39 6.23
C VAL A 75 6.97 -0.76 6.64
N ARG A 76 8.02 -1.58 6.82
CA ARG A 76 9.39 -1.07 6.98
C ARG A 76 9.73 -0.17 5.80
N HIS A 77 10.20 1.04 6.11
CA HIS A 77 10.52 2.11 5.14
C HIS A 77 9.33 2.66 4.34
N GLY A 78 8.08 2.32 4.65
CA GLY A 78 6.91 2.76 3.87
C GLY A 78 6.80 4.28 3.70
N VAL A 79 7.08 5.06 4.74
CA VAL A 79 7.11 6.53 4.66
C VAL A 79 8.19 7.03 3.70
N GLU A 80 9.36 6.40 3.69
CA GLU A 80 10.48 6.77 2.81
C GLU A 80 10.16 6.46 1.36
N THR A 81 9.63 5.27 1.08
CA THR A 81 9.20 4.84 -0.25
C THR A 81 8.13 5.77 -0.83
N VAL A 82 7.08 6.07 -0.05
CA VAL A 82 6.01 6.98 -0.49
C VAL A 82 6.51 8.40 -0.70
N ALA A 83 7.36 8.90 0.20
CA ALA A 83 7.97 10.23 0.06
C ALA A 83 8.78 10.35 -1.24
N GLY A 84 9.60 9.33 -1.53
CA GLY A 84 10.38 9.25 -2.77
C GLY A 84 9.49 9.26 -4.01
N ALA A 85 8.47 8.40 -4.07
CA ALA A 85 7.57 8.32 -5.21
C ALA A 85 6.77 9.61 -5.44
N LEU A 86 6.30 10.25 -4.36
CA LEU A 86 5.55 11.51 -4.44
C LEU A 86 6.45 12.74 -4.66
N GLY A 87 7.78 12.60 -4.63
CA GLY A 87 8.71 13.71 -4.75
C GLY A 87 8.53 14.75 -3.64
N VAL A 88 8.30 14.29 -2.41
CA VAL A 88 8.13 15.15 -1.22
C VAL A 88 9.02 14.67 -0.08
N SER A 89 9.16 15.48 0.98
CA SER A 89 9.91 15.06 2.16
C SER A 89 9.10 14.09 3.03
N ARG A 90 9.79 13.25 3.82
CA ARG A 90 9.13 12.43 4.88
C ARG A 90 8.28 13.28 5.82
N PHE A 91 8.79 14.48 6.16
CA PHE A 91 8.04 15.46 6.95
C PHE A 91 6.72 15.87 6.29
N THR A 92 6.71 16.05 4.96
CA THR A 92 5.49 16.36 4.20
C THR A 92 4.48 15.22 4.24
N VAL A 93 4.95 13.96 4.16
CA VAL A 93 4.07 12.78 4.32
C VAL A 93 3.42 12.78 5.71
N TYR A 94 4.19 12.96 6.78
CA TYR A 94 3.65 13.08 8.14
C TYR A 94 2.65 14.24 8.28
N ASN A 95 2.90 15.37 7.60
CA ASN A 95 1.93 16.48 7.58
C ASN A 95 0.60 16.09 6.92
N TYR A 96 0.64 15.30 5.86
CA TYR A 96 -0.57 14.84 5.16
C TYR A 96 -1.37 13.85 6.03
N LEU A 97 -0.69 12.96 6.77
CA LEU A 97 -1.33 12.06 7.76
C LEU A 97 -2.00 12.85 8.89
N ASN A 98 -1.30 13.83 9.46
CA ASN A 98 -1.80 14.59 10.61
C ASN A 98 -3.00 15.50 10.28
N ARG A 99 -3.14 15.96 9.02
CA ARG A 99 -4.33 16.71 8.60
C ARG A 99 -5.59 15.87 8.64
N GLU A 100 -5.50 14.56 8.40
CA GLU A 100 -6.66 13.66 8.46
C GLU A 100 -7.12 13.35 9.87
N THR A 101 -6.18 13.17 10.81
CA THR A 101 -6.56 12.88 12.20
C THR A 101 -7.36 14.03 12.83
N ALA A 102 -7.07 15.28 12.42
CA ALA A 102 -7.83 16.46 12.82
C ALA A 102 -9.23 16.49 12.17
N LEU A 103 -9.31 16.28 10.84
CA LEU A 103 -10.56 16.29 10.08
C LEU A 103 -11.54 15.16 10.46
N ASN A 104 -11.04 13.97 10.80
CA ASN A 104 -11.87 12.83 11.17
C ASN A 104 -12.39 12.93 12.62
N ARG A 105 -11.67 13.64 13.50
CA ARG A 105 -12.14 13.93 14.88
C ARG A 105 -13.24 14.99 14.88
N GLU A 106 -13.14 16.03 14.06
CA GLU A 106 -14.19 17.07 13.96
C GLU A 106 -15.53 16.49 13.47
N LYS A 107 -15.53 15.58 12.50
CA LYS A 107 -16.76 14.95 11.99
C LYS A 107 -17.47 14.04 12.99
N THR A 108 -16.75 13.43 13.92
CA THR A 108 -17.34 12.58 14.97
C THR A 108 -17.95 13.43 16.08
N VAL A 109 -17.45 14.66 16.31
CA VAL A 109 -17.92 15.55 17.38
C VAL A 109 -19.17 16.35 16.97
N GLU A 110 -19.37 16.62 15.67
CA GLU A 110 -20.59 17.30 15.16
C GLU A 110 -21.79 16.35 14.95
N ALA A 111 -21.60 15.04 15.12
CA ALA A 111 -22.64 14.03 14.95
C ALA A 111 -23.34 13.59 16.26
N ASP A 112 -22.95 14.17 17.40
CA ASP A 112 -23.51 13.95 18.74
C ASP A 112 -24.32 15.16 19.24
#